data_AF-A0A3M3VGV8-F1
#
_entry.id   AF-A0A3M3VGV8-F1
#
_cell.length_a   1.000
_cell.length_b   1.000
_cell.length_c   1.000
_cell.angle_alpha   90.00
_cell.angle_beta   90.00
_cell.angle_gamma   90.00
#
_symmetry.space_group_name_H-M   'P 1'
#
loop_
_entity.id
_entity.type
_entity.pdbx_description
1 polymer ?
#
loop_
_entity_poly.entity_id
_entity_poly.type
_entity_poly.pdbx_seq_one_letter_code
_entity_poly.pdbx_strand_id
1 'polypeptide(L)'
;AVNRVNPITYKAAALWNDADTLQKSCRFLERKYGFIQDNGSWQWGVNDQLVRAPFRYGSAPQGTVPLQVYSNTESLYHYAVREVREKISELIESREITWRQIHLALHERG
;
A
#
# COMPACT_ATOMS: atom_id res chain seq x y z
N ALA A 1 26.41 8.36 14.07
CA ALA A 1 25.24 9.05 13.52
C ALA A 1 24.97 8.49 12.13
N VAL A 2 23.81 7.90 11.87
CA VAL A 2 23.47 7.33 10.55
C VAL A 2 22.86 8.44 9.71
N ASN A 3 23.45 8.74 8.55
CA ASN A 3 22.96 9.76 7.62
C ASN A 3 21.53 9.42 7.18
N ARG A 4 20.56 10.24 7.58
CA ARG A 4 19.14 10.11 7.19
C ARG A 4 18.84 10.76 5.84
N VAL A 5 19.85 11.19 5.10
CA VAL A 5 19.71 11.97 3.87
C VAL A 5 20.29 11.16 2.72
N ASN A 6 19.51 10.95 1.67
CA ASN A 6 19.96 10.27 0.46
C ASN A 6 21.04 11.13 -0.22
N PRO A 7 22.24 10.58 -0.51
CA PRO A 7 23.39 11.37 -0.98
C PRO A 7 23.26 11.87 -2.43
N ILE A 8 22.32 11.33 -3.20
CA ILE A 8 22.11 11.68 -4.62
C ILE A 8 20.96 12.68 -4.75
N THR A 9 19.86 12.43 -4.03
CA THR A 9 18.66 13.27 -4.11
C THR A 9 18.61 14.34 -3.03
N TYR A 10 19.51 14.28 -2.04
CA TYR A 10 19.59 15.15 -0.87
C TYR A 10 18.29 15.22 -0.04
N LYS A 11 17.37 14.28 -0.25
CA LYS A 11 16.11 14.19 0.49
C LYS A 11 16.33 13.41 1.78
N ALA A 12 15.79 13.93 2.88
CA ALA A 12 15.71 13.19 4.13
C ALA A 12 14.76 11.99 3.96
N ALA A 13 15.10 10.84 4.53
CA ALA A 13 14.23 9.68 4.66
C ALA A 13 13.03 10.09 5.51
N ALA A 14 11.92 10.43 4.84
CA ALA A 14 10.66 10.76 5.46
C ALA A 14 9.76 9.51 5.36
N LEU A 15 9.56 8.82 6.48
CA LEU A 15 8.68 7.63 6.58
C LEU A 15 7.31 7.85 5.91
N TRP A 16 6.81 9.10 5.94
CA TRP A 16 5.52 9.49 5.37
C TRP A 16 5.50 9.53 3.84
N ASN A 17 6.62 9.89 3.19
CA ASN A 17 6.71 9.91 1.72
C ASN A 17 6.79 8.50 1.13
N ASP A 18 7.27 7.54 1.92
CA ASP A 18 7.36 6.15 1.50
C ASP A 18 5.98 5.52 1.37
N ALA A 19 5.03 5.86 2.26
CA ALA A 19 3.64 5.37 2.17
C ALA A 19 2.93 5.85 0.90
N ASP A 20 3.10 7.13 0.53
CA ASP A 20 2.51 7.69 -0.69
C ASP A 20 3.11 7.05 -1.96
N THR A 21 4.44 6.91 -1.98
CA THR A 21 5.17 6.28 -3.08
C THR A 21 4.83 4.80 -3.23
N LEU A 22 4.71 4.09 -2.11
CA LEU A 22 4.29 2.70 -2.07
C LEU A 22 2.87 2.54 -2.62
N GLN A 23 1.92 3.36 -2.16
CA GLN A 23 0.54 3.26 -2.60
C GLN A 23 0.38 3.55 -4.10
N LYS A 24 1.12 4.53 -4.64
CA LYS A 24 1.18 4.76 -6.09
C LYS A 24 1.66 3.52 -6.84
N SER A 25 2.76 2.94 -6.37
CA SER A 25 3.36 1.74 -6.99
C SER A 25 2.38 0.56 -6.98
N CYS A 26 1.67 0.34 -5.87
CA CYS A 26 0.61 -0.67 -5.78
C CYS A 26 -0.51 -0.43 -6.81
N ARG A 27 -0.98 0.82 -6.99
CA ARG A 27 -2.03 1.14 -7.98
C ARG A 27 -1.63 0.83 -9.42
N PHE A 28 -0.35 0.98 -9.77
CA PHE A 28 0.18 0.56 -11.07
C PHE A 28 0.16 -0.96 -11.23
N LEU A 29 0.58 -1.71 -10.21
CA LEU A 29 0.59 -3.18 -10.25
C LEU A 29 -0.83 -3.75 -10.31
N GLU A 30 -1.75 -3.19 -9.53
CA GLU A 30 -3.16 -3.60 -9.55
C GLU A 30 -3.76 -3.46 -10.94
N ARG A 31 -3.52 -2.33 -11.61
CA ARG A 31 -3.97 -2.09 -12.98
C ARG A 31 -3.36 -3.08 -13.97
N LYS A 32 -2.05 -3.34 -13.84
CA LYS A 32 -1.29 -4.23 -14.73
C LYS A 32 -1.76 -5.68 -14.65
N TYR A 33 -2.10 -6.15 -13.45
CA TYR A 33 -2.46 -7.55 -13.21
C TYR A 33 -3.96 -7.79 -12.99
N GLY A 34 -4.78 -6.75 -13.14
CA GLY A 34 -6.25 -6.85 -13.06
C GLY A 34 -6.80 -7.02 -11.64
N PHE A 35 -6.08 -6.57 -10.62
CA PHE A 35 -6.59 -6.57 -9.24
C PHE A 35 -7.64 -5.48 -9.03
N ILE A 36 -8.61 -5.75 -8.16
CA ILE A 36 -9.62 -4.79 -7.72
C ILE A 36 -8.94 -3.74 -6.83
N GLN A 37 -9.17 -2.46 -7.12
CA GLN A 37 -8.64 -1.37 -6.32
C GLN A 37 -9.48 -1.18 -5.06
N ASP A 38 -8.81 -1.10 -3.92
CA ASP A 38 -9.42 -0.76 -2.63
C ASP A 38 -9.56 0.76 -2.42
N ASN A 39 -10.15 1.15 -1.28
CA ASN A 39 -10.19 2.55 -0.87
C ASN A 39 -8.79 2.97 -0.39
N GLY A 40 -8.12 3.82 -1.17
CA GLY A 40 -6.77 4.31 -0.87
C GLY A 40 -6.60 5.78 -1.21
N SER A 41 -5.46 6.37 -0.87
CA SER A 41 -5.18 7.80 -1.07
C SER A 41 -5.04 8.20 -2.54
N TRP A 42 -4.92 7.22 -3.43
CA TRP A 42 -4.78 7.37 -4.88
C TRP A 42 -5.77 6.47 -5.60
N GLN A 43 -6.31 6.93 -6.73
CA GLN A 43 -7.22 6.17 -7.59
C GLN A 43 -6.97 6.51 -9.06
N TRP A 44 -7.34 5.62 -9.99
CA TRP A 44 -7.31 5.93 -11.42
C TRP A 44 -8.43 6.89 -11.80
N GLY A 45 -8.06 7.98 -12.47
CA GLY A 45 -8.99 8.93 -13.07
C GLY A 45 -9.42 8.56 -14.49
N VAL A 46 -10.21 9.44 -15.10
CA VAL A 46 -10.85 9.25 -16.41
C VAL A 46 -9.85 9.10 -17.57
N ASN A 47 -8.64 9.65 -17.43
CA ASN A 47 -7.60 9.63 -18.47
C ASN A 47 -6.43 8.69 -18.17
N ASP A 48 -6.67 7.63 -17.40
CA ASP A 48 -5.61 6.71 -16.92
C ASP A 48 -4.48 7.46 -16.19
N GLN A 49 -4.85 8.58 -15.54
CA GLN A 49 -3.97 9.36 -14.69
C GLN A 49 -4.23 8.99 -13.24
N LEU A 50 -3.16 8.76 -12.48
CA LEU A 50 -3.26 8.48 -11.07
C LEU A 50 -3.53 9.79 -10.32
N VAL A 51 -4.72 9.92 -9.74
CA VAL A 51 -5.16 11.13 -9.03
C VAL A 51 -5.33 10.84 -7.54
N ARG A 52 -5.19 11.88 -6.71
CA ARG A 52 -5.53 11.77 -5.28
C ARG A 52 -7.01 11.42 -5.18
N ALA A 53 -7.33 10.41 -4.38
CA ALA A 53 -8.71 10.11 -4.08
C ALA A 53 -9.34 11.32 -3.38
N PRO A 54 -10.55 11.74 -3.80
CA PRO A 54 -11.26 12.81 -3.11
C PRO A 54 -11.45 12.41 -1.66
N PHE A 55 -11.38 13.39 -0.75
CA PHE A 55 -11.63 13.15 0.66
C PHE A 55 -13.09 12.67 0.82
N ARG A 56 -13.26 11.38 1.12
CA ARG A 56 -14.59 10.73 1.15
C ARG A 56 -15.33 10.94 2.47
N TYR A 57 -14.71 11.56 3.46
CA TYR A 57 -15.40 11.95 4.67
C TYR A 57 -16.05 13.31 4.44
N GLY A 58 -17.33 13.32 4.06
CA GLY A 58 -18.17 14.48 4.36
C GLY A 58 -18.28 14.64 5.89
N SER A 59 -18.58 15.84 6.38
CA SER A 59 -18.97 16.03 7.78
C SER A 59 -20.00 14.96 8.15
N ALA A 60 -19.65 14.06 9.07
CA ALA A 60 -20.52 12.94 9.41
C ALA A 60 -21.85 13.49 9.96
N PRO A 61 -23.02 13.09 9.44
CA PRO A 61 -24.26 13.30 10.17
C PRO A 61 -24.15 12.56 11.51
N GLN A 62 -24.52 13.23 12.62
CA GLN A 62 -24.58 12.58 13.92
C GLN A 62 -25.61 11.43 13.86
N GLY A 63 -25.13 10.18 13.88
CA GLY A 63 -25.98 9.03 14.15
C GLY A 63 -26.25 8.06 12.99
N THR A 64 -25.30 7.79 12.10
CA THR A 64 -25.47 6.65 11.17
C THR A 64 -24.18 5.84 11.06
N VAL A 65 -24.25 4.60 11.54
CA VAL A 65 -23.20 3.58 11.40
C VAL A 65 -23.05 3.27 9.90
N PRO A 66 -21.86 3.40 9.29
CA PRO A 66 -21.70 3.06 7.90
C PRO A 66 -21.86 1.54 7.72
N LEU A 67 -22.89 1.13 6.97
CA LEU A 67 -22.98 -0.20 6.37
C LEU A 67 -21.88 -0.32 5.31
N GLN A 68 -20.71 -0.79 5.73
CA GLN A 68 -19.65 -1.16 4.80
C GLN A 68 -20.12 -2.38 4.02
N VAL A 69 -20.32 -2.21 2.71
CA VAL A 69 -20.45 -3.34 1.78
C VAL A 69 -19.06 -3.97 1.69
N TYR A 70 -18.83 -5.03 2.46
CA TYR A 70 -17.67 -5.89 2.31
C TYR A 70 -17.82 -6.64 0.99
N SER A 71 -16.98 -6.32 0.00
CA SER A 71 -16.72 -7.31 -1.06
C SER A 71 -16.09 -8.51 -0.38
N ASN A 72 -16.64 -9.71 -0.57
CA ASN A 72 -16.10 -10.96 0.01
C ASN A 72 -14.69 -11.31 -0.50
N THR A 73 -14.16 -10.51 -1.42
CA THR A 73 -12.79 -10.58 -1.91
C THR A 73 -11.97 -9.49 -1.21
N GLU A 74 -11.16 -9.89 -0.24
CA GLU A 74 -10.19 -9.03 0.44
C GLU A 74 -9.22 -8.38 -0.58
N SER A 75 -8.84 -7.11 -0.36
CA SER A 75 -7.85 -6.47 -1.24
C SER A 75 -6.46 -7.08 -1.00
N LEU A 76 -5.65 -7.16 -2.05
CA LEU A 76 -4.28 -7.69 -1.96
C LEU A 76 -3.46 -6.96 -0.88
N TYR A 77 -3.69 -5.65 -0.72
CA TYR A 77 -3.06 -4.85 0.34
C TYR A 77 -3.49 -5.31 1.73
N HIS A 78 -4.80 -5.49 1.96
CA HIS A 78 -5.32 -5.90 3.26
C HIS A 78 -4.83 -7.31 3.64
N TYR A 79 -4.87 -8.22 2.66
CA TYR A 79 -4.34 -9.57 2.79
C TYR A 79 -2.83 -9.57 3.12
N ALA A 80 -2.02 -8.81 2.36
CA ALA A 80 -0.58 -8.72 2.60
C ALA A 80 -0.23 -8.08 3.96
N VAL A 81 -1.01 -7.09 4.39
CA VAL A 81 -0.85 -6.43 5.70
C VAL A 81 -1.22 -7.38 6.84
N ARG A 82 -2.27 -8.19 6.69
CA ARG A 82 -2.73 -9.12 7.73
C ARG A 82 -1.83 -10.35 7.83
N GLU A 83 -1.52 -10.99 6.70
CA GLU A 83 -0.90 -12.32 6.69
C GLU A 83 0.62 -12.29 6.53
N VAL A 84 1.17 -11.27 5.87
CA VAL A 84 2.55 -11.31 5.36
C VAL A 84 3.43 -10.21 5.97
N ARG A 85 2.85 -9.17 6.59
CA ARG A 85 3.57 -8.03 7.18
C ARG A 85 4.60 -8.44 8.21
N GLU A 86 4.26 -9.33 9.13
CA GLU A 86 5.18 -9.75 10.21
C GLU A 86 6.38 -10.49 9.62
N LYS A 87 6.13 -11.46 8.73
CA LYS A 87 7.19 -12.25 8.08
C LYS A 87 8.08 -11.39 7.16
N ILE A 88 7.52 -10.41 6.45
CA ILE A 88 8.31 -9.44 5.68
C ILE A 88 9.12 -8.53 6.61
N SER A 89 8.56 -8.09 7.73
CA SER A 89 9.28 -7.26 8.71
C SER A 89 10.48 -8.01 9.30
N GLU A 90 10.31 -9.27 9.68
CA GLU A 90 11.41 -10.14 10.15
C GLU A 90 12.49 -10.32 9.08
N LEU A 91 12.10 -10.55 7.83
CA LEU A 91 13.03 -10.67 6.71
C LEU A 91 13.79 -9.36 6.46
N ILE A 92 13.15 -8.20 6.63
CA ILE A 92 13.81 -6.88 6.49
C ILE A 92 14.81 -6.67 7.64
N GLU A 93 14.46 -7.06 8.86
CA GLU A 93 15.35 -6.99 10.02
C GLU A 93 16.58 -7.90 9.88
N SER A 94 16.43 -9.05 9.23
CA SER A 94 17.51 -10.02 9.00
C SER A 94 18.63 -9.55 8.04
N ARG A 95 18.45 -8.40 7.35
CA ARG A 95 19.40 -7.76 6.40
C ARG A 95 19.86 -8.58 5.19
N GLU A 96 19.46 -9.85 5.06
CA GLU A 96 19.73 -10.70 3.90
C GLU A 96 18.50 -10.85 2.99
N ILE A 97 17.76 -9.76 2.78
CA ILE A 97 16.50 -9.84 2.05
C ILE A 97 16.71 -9.87 0.53
N THR A 98 16.14 -10.89 -0.11
CA THR A 98 16.10 -11.01 -1.57
C THR A 98 14.66 -10.97 -2.08
N TRP A 99 14.47 -10.44 -3.29
CA TRP A 99 13.15 -10.40 -3.94
C TRP A 99 12.48 -11.78 -4.00
N ARG A 100 13.27 -12.84 -4.17
CA ARG A 100 12.80 -14.23 -4.20
C ARG A 100 12.16 -14.64 -2.86
N GLN A 101 12.74 -14.26 -1.73
CA GLN A 101 12.19 -14.59 -0.41
C GLN A 101 10.88 -13.85 -0.13
N ILE A 102 10.80 -12.57 -0.51
CA ILE A 102 9.56 -11.78 -0.38
C ILE A 102 8.46 -12.39 -1.26
N HIS A 103 8.79 -12.75 -2.51
CA HIS A 103 7.84 -13.37 -3.43
C HIS A 103 7.34 -14.73 -2.93
N LEU A 104 8.22 -15.56 -2.35
CA LEU A 104 7.82 -16.83 -1.73
C LEU A 104 6.92 -16.62 -0.51
N ALA A 105 7.22 -15.63 0.34
CA ALA A 105 6.39 -15.31 1.51
C ALA A 105 4.99 -14.84 1.11
N LEU A 106 4.86 -14.12 0.00
CA LEU A 106 3.56 -13.71 -0.56
C LEU A 106 2.79 -14.88 -1.17
N HIS A 107 3.47 -15.84 -1.79
CA HIS A 107 2.88 -17.03 -2.44
C HIS A 107 2.53 -18.17 -1.46
N GLU A 108 3.22 -18.31 -0.32
CA GLU A 108 2.96 -19.41 0.63
C GLU A 108 1.59 -19.31 1.31
N ARG A 109 0.97 -18.12 1.35
CA ARG A 109 -0.25 -17.89 2.15
C ARG A 109 -1.46 -17.42 1.34
N GLY A 110 -1.30 -17.09 0.05
CA GLY A 110 -2.33 -16.51 -0.81
C GLY A 110 -2.61 -17.41 -2.00
#